data_AF-A0A2W4M677-F1
#
_entry.id   AF-A0A2W4M677-F1
#
_cell.length_a   1.000
_cell.length_b   1.000
_cell.length_c   1.000
_cell.angle_alpha   90.00
_cell.angle_beta   90.00
_cell.angle_gamma   90.00
#
_symmetry.space_group_name_H-M   'P 1'
#
loop_
_entity.id
_entity.type
_entity.pdbx_description
1 polymer ?
#
loop_
_entity_poly.entity_id
_entity_poly.type
_entity_poly.pdbx_seq_one_letter_code
_entity_poly.pdbx_strand_id
1 'polypeptide(L)'
;ATQVLEKLNGGPIPDVKFFHMDYINIKGRKVRALRHGMAGAPGLEIWGPYEEYDEIRDAILEAGKDFGLVQVGSRAYASNTCESGWIPSPLPAVYTGESMKKYREWLPADGYEGTGSIAGSFVSDNIEDYYTTPYELGYGPFIKFDHDFIGREALEKMADKPHRKKVTFAWHHEDMAKIYASLFIPGEEHYKFFDLPIANYGSSSFDKVMMGDKVVGFSMFGGYSYNERTALTLGIVDPDINIGDVLTLVWGEENGGTKKPTVERHKQLEVRVKVSPVPYARDARENYAEGWRTRKA
;
A
#
# COMPACT_ATOMS: atom_id res chain seq x y z
N ALA A 1 2.04 -15.81 -15.95
CA ALA A 1 2.53 -14.61 -16.65
C ALA A 1 3.51 -14.96 -17.76
N THR A 2 4.66 -15.59 -17.45
CA THR A 2 5.71 -15.97 -18.43
C THR A 2 5.17 -16.61 -19.70
N GLN A 3 4.31 -17.64 -19.59
CA GLN A 3 3.74 -18.33 -20.76
C GLN A 3 2.99 -17.41 -21.72
N VAL A 4 2.23 -16.45 -21.20
CA VAL A 4 1.50 -15.46 -22.01
C VAL A 4 2.49 -14.53 -22.71
N LEU A 5 3.49 -14.05 -21.96
CA LEU A 5 4.50 -13.13 -22.47
C LEU A 5 5.38 -13.76 -23.56
N GLU A 6 5.76 -15.04 -23.39
CA GLU A 6 6.52 -15.79 -24.40
C GLU A 6 5.69 -16.03 -25.66
N LYS A 7 4.39 -16.34 -25.51
CA LYS A 7 3.46 -16.47 -26.65
C LYS A 7 3.31 -15.16 -27.42
N LEU A 8 3.21 -14.03 -26.72
CA LEU A 8 3.15 -12.70 -27.34
C LEU A 8 4.45 -12.37 -28.06
N ASN A 9 5.59 -12.62 -27.40
CA ASN A 9 6.93 -12.32 -27.91
C ASN A 9 7.33 -13.20 -29.11
N GLY A 10 6.70 -14.36 -29.27
CA GLY A 10 7.04 -15.35 -30.29
C GLY A 10 8.22 -16.25 -29.91
N GLY A 11 8.54 -16.34 -28.62
CA GLY A 11 9.69 -17.07 -28.10
C GLY A 11 10.03 -16.63 -26.66
N PRO A 12 11.15 -17.14 -26.09
CA PRO A 12 11.58 -16.78 -24.75
C PRO A 12 11.66 -15.27 -24.56
N ILE A 13 11.21 -14.78 -23.40
CA ILE A 13 11.44 -13.37 -23.01
C ILE A 13 12.90 -13.17 -22.60
N PRO A 14 13.49 -11.97 -22.79
CA PRO A 14 14.84 -11.69 -22.33
C PRO A 14 14.97 -11.88 -20.81
N ASP A 15 16.11 -12.40 -20.36
CA ASP A 15 16.43 -12.52 -18.94
C ASP A 15 16.90 -11.16 -18.40
N VAL A 16 15.95 -10.39 -17.87
CA VAL A 16 16.13 -9.02 -17.40
C VAL A 16 16.05 -8.98 -15.88
N LYS A 17 17.02 -8.33 -15.22
CA LYS A 17 17.02 -8.12 -13.76
C LYS A 17 15.85 -7.24 -13.31
N PHE A 18 15.43 -7.37 -12.06
CA PHE A 18 14.35 -6.55 -11.49
C PHE A 18 14.60 -5.06 -11.75
N PHE A 19 13.55 -4.34 -12.17
CA PHE A 19 13.60 -2.92 -12.52
C PHE A 19 14.54 -2.53 -13.68
N HIS A 20 15.07 -3.50 -14.43
CA HIS A 20 15.71 -3.23 -15.70
C HIS A 20 14.68 -3.30 -16.83
N MET A 21 14.98 -2.61 -17.92
CA MET A 21 14.07 -2.41 -19.03
C MET A 21 14.61 -3.07 -20.30
N ASP A 22 13.71 -3.60 -21.11
CA ASP A 22 13.99 -4.14 -22.43
C ASP A 22 12.72 -3.99 -23.32
N TYR A 23 12.62 -4.78 -24.38
CA TYR A 23 11.50 -4.83 -25.29
C TYR A 23 10.98 -6.26 -25.44
N ILE A 24 9.68 -6.39 -25.67
CA ILE A 24 9.06 -7.62 -26.20
C ILE A 24 8.32 -7.30 -27.48
N ASN A 25 8.08 -8.32 -28.30
CA ASN A 25 7.22 -8.19 -29.47
C ASN A 25 5.75 -8.44 -29.08
N ILE A 26 4.84 -7.60 -29.57
CA ILE A 26 3.39 -7.84 -29.50
C ILE A 26 2.80 -7.43 -30.85
N LYS A 27 2.16 -8.36 -31.57
CA LYS A 27 1.56 -8.10 -32.90
C LYS A 27 2.51 -7.40 -33.89
N GLY A 28 3.81 -7.72 -33.84
CA GLY A 28 4.82 -7.12 -34.72
C GLY A 28 5.35 -5.75 -34.26
N ARG A 29 4.82 -5.20 -33.16
CA ARG A 29 5.34 -3.99 -32.52
C ARG A 29 6.39 -4.33 -31.48
N LYS A 30 7.43 -3.49 -31.38
CA LYS A 30 8.36 -3.50 -30.25
C LYS A 30 7.78 -2.69 -29.09
N VAL A 31 7.36 -3.38 -28.05
CA VAL A 31 6.76 -2.79 -26.85
C VAL A 31 7.79 -2.71 -25.75
N ARG A 32 7.93 -1.54 -25.11
CA ARG A 32 8.83 -1.37 -23.97
C ARG A 32 8.31 -2.17 -22.79
N ALA A 33 9.22 -2.84 -22.10
CA ALA A 33 8.91 -3.65 -20.94
C ALA A 33 9.87 -3.34 -19.78
N LEU A 34 9.32 -3.28 -18.58
CA LEU A 34 10.04 -3.19 -17.32
C LEU A 34 9.88 -4.53 -16.60
N ARG A 35 10.99 -5.14 -16.20
CA ARG A 35 10.94 -6.33 -15.35
C ARG A 35 10.32 -5.96 -14.00
N HIS A 36 9.13 -6.48 -13.75
CA HIS A 36 8.41 -6.28 -12.50
C HIS A 36 7.85 -7.58 -11.96
N GLY A 37 7.35 -7.58 -10.73
CA GLY A 37 6.61 -8.70 -10.17
C GLY A 37 5.41 -8.17 -9.42
N MET A 38 4.32 -8.92 -9.38
CA MET A 38 3.18 -8.64 -8.50
C MET A 38 2.72 -9.96 -7.88
N ALA A 39 2.35 -9.94 -6.60
CA ALA A 39 1.89 -11.10 -5.83
C ALA A 39 2.83 -12.34 -5.82
N GLY A 40 4.13 -12.15 -6.07
CA GLY A 40 5.12 -13.24 -6.02
C GLY A 40 5.42 -13.89 -7.36
N ALA A 41 4.77 -13.47 -8.44
CA ALA A 41 5.05 -13.99 -9.76
C ALA A 41 5.93 -13.02 -10.58
N PRO A 42 6.93 -13.53 -11.32
CA PRO A 42 7.64 -12.72 -12.30
C PRO A 42 6.69 -12.26 -13.42
N GLY A 43 6.77 -11.00 -13.82
CA GLY A 43 5.99 -10.42 -14.91
C GLY A 43 6.70 -9.24 -15.56
N LEU A 44 5.97 -8.52 -16.39
CA LEU A 44 6.41 -7.31 -17.05
C LEU A 44 5.35 -6.22 -16.85
N GLU A 45 5.80 -5.01 -16.57
CA GLU A 45 5.02 -3.81 -16.86
C GLU A 45 5.36 -3.39 -18.30
N ILE A 46 4.35 -3.03 -19.09
CA ILE A 46 4.50 -2.65 -20.50
C ILE A 46 3.76 -1.35 -20.76
N TRP A 47 4.30 -0.52 -21.65
CA TRP A 47 3.70 0.78 -22.00
C TRP A 47 4.08 1.19 -23.43
N GLY A 48 3.30 2.12 -23.98
CA GLY A 48 3.45 2.62 -25.34
C GLY A 48 2.53 3.81 -25.64
N PRO A 49 2.47 4.26 -26.91
CA PRO A 49 1.53 5.27 -27.36
C PRO A 49 0.08 4.90 -27.07
N TYR A 50 -0.74 5.89 -26.71
CA TYR A 50 -2.13 5.65 -26.29
C TYR A 50 -3.01 5.11 -27.43
N GLU A 51 -2.69 5.49 -28.67
CA GLU A 51 -3.39 5.05 -29.88
C GLU A 51 -3.24 3.54 -30.14
N GLU A 52 -2.23 2.90 -29.55
CA GLU A 52 -1.97 1.47 -29.67
C GLU A 52 -2.64 0.65 -28.55
N TYR A 53 -3.27 1.30 -27.57
CA TYR A 53 -3.76 0.66 -26.34
C TYR A 53 -4.69 -0.52 -26.62
N ASP A 54 -5.73 -0.32 -27.44
CA ASP A 54 -6.71 -1.36 -27.72
C ASP A 54 -6.10 -2.55 -28.48
N GLU A 55 -5.23 -2.28 -29.47
CA GLU A 55 -4.55 -3.33 -30.24
C GLU A 55 -3.67 -4.21 -29.34
N ILE A 56 -2.87 -3.58 -28.47
CA ILE A 56 -1.97 -4.27 -27.54
C ILE A 56 -2.77 -5.02 -26.47
N ARG A 57 -3.79 -4.40 -25.88
CA ARG A 57 -4.67 -5.05 -24.90
C ARG A 57 -5.33 -6.29 -25.50
N ASP A 58 -5.94 -6.16 -26.66
CA ASP A 58 -6.68 -7.26 -27.28
C ASP A 58 -5.75 -8.41 -27.67
N ALA A 59 -4.51 -8.10 -28.10
CA ALA A 59 -3.47 -9.11 -28.32
C ALA A 59 -3.12 -9.89 -27.04
N ILE A 60 -2.97 -9.20 -25.91
CA ILE A 60 -2.68 -9.82 -24.60
C ILE A 60 -3.83 -10.72 -24.16
N LEU A 61 -5.07 -10.25 -24.28
CA LEU A 61 -6.26 -11.02 -23.93
C LEU A 61 -6.38 -12.26 -24.78
N GLU A 62 -6.19 -12.14 -26.09
CA GLU A 62 -6.23 -13.28 -27.02
C GLU A 62 -5.14 -14.30 -26.70
N ALA A 63 -3.90 -13.85 -26.49
CA ALA A 63 -2.80 -14.75 -26.13
C ALA A 63 -3.04 -15.46 -24.80
N GLY A 64 -3.66 -14.77 -23.84
CA GLY A 64 -3.91 -15.22 -22.48
C GLY A 64 -5.09 -16.18 -22.31
N LYS A 65 -5.98 -16.34 -23.29
CA LYS A 65 -7.15 -17.24 -23.22
C LYS A 65 -6.78 -18.66 -22.82
N ASP A 66 -5.73 -19.22 -23.41
CA ASP A 66 -5.28 -20.60 -23.17
C ASP A 66 -4.73 -20.82 -21.76
N PHE A 67 -4.40 -19.73 -21.04
CA PHE A 67 -3.76 -19.75 -19.73
C PHE A 67 -4.66 -19.19 -18.62
N GLY A 68 -5.94 -18.95 -18.91
CA GLY A 68 -6.89 -18.40 -17.94
C GLY A 68 -6.61 -16.96 -17.52
N LEU A 69 -5.93 -16.17 -18.36
CA LEU A 69 -5.72 -14.75 -18.08
C LEU A 69 -7.06 -14.01 -18.04
N VAL A 70 -7.22 -13.16 -17.02
CA VAL A 70 -8.38 -12.28 -16.86
C VAL A 70 -7.95 -10.83 -16.66
N GLN A 71 -8.83 -9.90 -16.99
CA GLN A 71 -8.63 -8.49 -16.71
C GLN A 71 -8.96 -8.18 -15.26
N VAL A 72 -8.09 -7.41 -14.60
CA VAL A 72 -8.33 -6.91 -13.25
C VAL A 72 -8.98 -5.53 -13.35
N GLY A 73 -10.19 -5.40 -12.79
CA GLY A 73 -10.90 -4.12 -12.72
C GLY A 73 -10.39 -3.21 -11.61
N SER A 74 -10.76 -1.92 -11.65
CA SER A 74 -10.30 -0.90 -10.70
C SER A 74 -10.60 -1.23 -9.23
N ARG A 75 -11.76 -1.85 -8.95
CA ARG A 75 -12.15 -2.28 -7.60
C ARG A 75 -11.15 -3.24 -6.97
N ALA A 76 -10.59 -4.16 -7.76
CA ALA A 76 -9.64 -5.17 -7.29
C ALA A 76 -8.18 -4.72 -7.44
N TYR A 77 -7.88 -3.85 -8.41
CA TYR A 77 -6.50 -3.46 -8.72
C TYR A 77 -5.74 -2.95 -7.48
N ALA A 78 -6.30 -2.02 -6.73
CA ALA A 78 -5.61 -1.43 -5.59
C ALA A 78 -5.36 -2.41 -4.43
N SER A 79 -6.16 -3.48 -4.28
CA SER A 79 -6.00 -4.43 -3.17
C SER A 79 -4.79 -5.35 -3.29
N ASN A 80 -4.18 -5.46 -4.47
CA ASN A 80 -2.95 -6.23 -4.67
C ASN A 80 -1.84 -5.84 -3.68
N THR A 81 -1.79 -4.56 -3.29
CA THR A 81 -0.71 -4.05 -2.46
C THR A 81 -0.79 -4.57 -1.02
N CYS A 82 -1.98 -4.98 -0.56
CA CYS A 82 -2.15 -5.61 0.76
C CYS A 82 -1.34 -6.90 0.88
N GLU A 83 -1.17 -7.61 -0.24
CA GLU A 83 -0.38 -8.84 -0.31
C GLU A 83 1.09 -8.53 -0.57
N SER A 84 1.39 -7.54 -1.42
CA SER A 84 2.76 -7.25 -1.90
C SER A 84 3.58 -6.31 -1.00
N GLY A 85 2.93 -5.52 -0.15
CA GLY A 85 3.60 -4.78 0.93
C GLY A 85 4.04 -3.34 0.63
N TRP A 86 3.45 -2.70 -0.39
CA TRP A 86 3.73 -1.29 -0.69
C TRP A 86 2.65 -0.37 -0.12
N ILE A 87 3.07 0.66 0.64
CA ILE A 87 2.16 1.68 1.19
C ILE A 87 2.09 2.82 0.16
N PRO A 88 0.94 3.02 -0.52
CA PRO A 88 0.81 4.01 -1.60
C PRO A 88 0.55 5.44 -1.10
N SER A 89 0.17 5.59 0.16
CA SER A 89 -0.47 6.80 0.67
C SER A 89 0.20 7.41 1.92
N PRO A 90 1.55 7.56 1.97
CA PRO A 90 2.14 8.42 2.99
C PRO A 90 1.68 9.86 2.79
N LEU A 91 1.41 10.57 3.88
CA LEU A 91 1.06 11.99 3.81
C LEU A 91 2.26 12.79 3.27
N PRO A 92 2.08 13.69 2.28
CA PRO A 92 3.13 14.61 1.86
C PRO A 92 3.60 15.48 3.04
N ALA A 93 4.85 15.31 3.46
CA ALA A 93 5.42 16.00 4.62
C ALA A 93 5.86 17.45 4.30
N VAL A 94 4.91 18.28 3.85
CA VAL A 94 5.19 19.61 3.27
C VAL A 94 4.44 20.74 3.97
N TYR A 95 3.59 20.43 4.95
CA TYR A 95 2.67 21.40 5.57
C TYR A 95 3.34 22.33 6.59
N THR A 96 4.50 21.96 7.12
CA THR A 96 5.23 22.73 8.15
C THR A 96 6.67 23.06 7.76
N GLY A 97 7.38 23.79 8.62
CA GLY A 97 8.77 24.19 8.41
C GLY A 97 8.95 25.39 7.47
N GLU A 98 9.93 26.24 7.80
CA GLU A 98 10.25 27.44 7.01
C GLU A 98 10.86 27.07 5.64
N SER A 99 11.65 26.00 5.58
CA SER A 99 12.26 25.51 4.34
C SER A 99 11.23 25.09 3.27
N MET A 100 10.02 24.73 3.68
CA MET A 100 8.92 24.33 2.78
C MET A 100 7.99 25.48 2.40
N LYS A 101 8.16 26.68 2.98
CA LYS A 101 7.24 27.81 2.78
C LYS A 101 7.07 28.19 1.31
N LYS A 102 8.17 28.39 0.58
CA LYS A 102 8.12 28.73 -0.85
C LYS A 102 7.46 27.65 -1.70
N TYR A 103 7.63 26.38 -1.30
CA TYR A 103 6.98 25.27 -1.99
C TYR A 103 5.47 25.31 -1.77
N ARG A 104 5.01 25.56 -0.53
CA ARG A 104 3.59 25.76 -0.23
C ARG A 104 2.98 26.97 -0.93
N GLU A 105 3.71 28.08 -1.04
CA GLU A 105 3.26 29.29 -1.78
C GLU A 105 3.10 29.02 -3.29
N TRP A 106 3.83 28.04 -3.83
CA TRP A 106 3.75 27.64 -5.22
C TRP A 106 2.65 26.60 -5.49
N LEU A 107 2.35 25.73 -4.52
CA LEU A 107 1.36 24.66 -4.68
C LEU A 107 -0.05 25.24 -4.96
N PRO A 108 -0.78 24.70 -5.94
CA PRO A 108 -2.14 25.13 -6.21
C PRO A 108 -3.08 24.70 -5.07
N ALA A 109 -4.02 25.58 -4.70
CA ALA A 109 -4.96 25.33 -3.61
C ALA A 109 -5.90 24.14 -3.89
N ASP A 110 -6.21 23.88 -5.16
CA ASP A 110 -7.02 22.76 -5.65
C ASP A 110 -6.18 21.52 -6.02
N GLY A 111 -4.87 21.55 -5.73
CA GLY A 111 -3.97 20.41 -5.88
C GLY A 111 -4.20 19.30 -4.83
N TYR A 112 -3.44 18.21 -4.95
CA TYR A 112 -3.53 17.07 -4.03
C TYR A 112 -3.26 17.49 -2.58
N GLU A 113 -2.22 18.28 -2.33
CA GLU A 113 -1.84 18.72 -1.00
C GLU A 113 -2.86 19.69 -0.39
N GLY A 114 -3.52 20.51 -1.23
CA GLY A 114 -4.51 21.49 -0.80
C GLY A 114 -5.91 20.91 -0.54
N THR A 115 -6.25 19.78 -1.16
CA THR A 115 -7.58 19.15 -1.08
C THR A 115 -7.57 17.73 -0.49
N GLY A 116 -6.39 17.17 -0.23
CA GLY A 116 -6.21 15.85 0.33
C GLY A 116 -6.85 15.69 1.70
N SER A 117 -7.21 14.46 2.05
CA SER A 117 -7.86 14.12 3.31
C SER A 117 -7.06 13.11 4.13
N ILE A 118 -7.06 13.28 5.44
CA ILE A 118 -6.58 12.29 6.40
C ILE A 118 -7.80 11.57 6.99
N ALA A 119 -7.73 10.24 7.03
CA ALA A 119 -8.79 9.36 7.51
C ALA A 119 -8.24 8.37 8.54
N GLY A 120 -9.06 7.99 9.52
CA GLY A 120 -8.71 6.97 10.50
C GLY A 120 -8.81 7.46 11.94
N SER A 121 -8.57 6.53 12.85
CA SER A 121 -8.71 6.79 14.28
C SER A 121 -7.61 7.66 14.89
N PHE A 122 -6.45 7.83 14.25
CA PHE A 122 -5.36 8.64 14.82
C PHE A 122 -5.66 10.13 14.75
N VAL A 123 -5.51 10.80 15.90
CA VAL A 123 -5.81 12.22 16.10
C VAL A 123 -4.64 12.86 16.81
N SER A 124 -4.09 13.90 16.19
CA SER A 124 -3.15 14.83 16.79
C SER A 124 -3.44 16.25 16.29
N ASP A 125 -3.27 17.24 17.17
CA ASP A 125 -3.30 18.65 16.81
C ASP A 125 -2.03 19.11 16.07
N ASN A 126 -1.02 18.22 15.96
CA ASN A 126 0.21 18.46 15.23
C ASN A 126 0.28 17.60 13.95
N ILE A 127 0.27 18.24 12.79
CA ILE A 127 0.34 17.54 11.49
C ILE A 127 1.65 16.77 11.29
N GLU A 128 2.74 17.18 11.96
CA GLU A 128 4.03 16.49 11.86
C GLU A 128 3.99 15.07 12.44
N ASP A 129 3.03 14.77 13.33
CA ASP A 129 2.87 13.44 13.93
C ASP A 129 2.36 12.40 12.89
N TYR A 130 1.83 12.87 11.76
CA TYR A 130 1.43 12.05 10.61
C TYR A 130 2.56 11.86 9.59
N TYR A 131 3.70 12.54 9.76
CA TYR A 131 4.81 12.41 8.83
C TYR A 131 5.52 11.07 9.00
N THR A 132 6.06 10.58 7.89
CA THR A 132 6.80 9.33 7.83
C THR A 132 8.13 9.56 7.14
N THR A 133 9.12 8.76 7.51
CA THR A 133 10.46 8.77 6.95
C THR A 133 10.69 7.57 6.03
N PRO A 134 11.69 7.63 5.14
CA PRO A 134 12.04 6.48 4.29
C PRO A 134 12.36 5.22 5.10
N TYR A 135 12.98 5.34 6.28
CA TYR A 135 13.27 4.19 7.14
C TYR A 135 11.99 3.46 7.57
N GLU A 136 10.96 4.21 7.96
CA GLU A 136 9.70 3.67 8.48
C GLU A 136 8.89 2.96 7.40
N LEU A 137 8.91 3.48 6.17
CA LEU A 137 8.17 2.93 5.02
C LEU A 137 8.89 1.73 4.35
N GLY A 138 10.05 1.33 4.87
CA GLY A 138 10.87 0.25 4.31
C GLY A 138 11.68 0.67 3.08
N TYR A 139 11.98 1.96 2.94
CA TYR A 139 12.81 2.54 1.89
C TYR A 139 14.26 2.81 2.34
N GLY A 140 14.60 2.48 3.60
CA GLY A 140 15.97 2.60 4.13
C GLY A 140 17.06 2.05 3.20
N PRO A 141 16.93 0.83 2.62
CA PRO A 141 17.94 0.29 1.69
C PRO A 141 18.19 1.10 0.41
N PHE A 142 17.27 2.01 0.05
CA PHE A 142 17.40 2.91 -1.09
C PHE A 142 18.24 4.15 -0.80
N ILE A 143 18.42 4.50 0.47
CA ILE A 143 19.23 5.64 0.86
C ILE A 143 20.68 5.34 0.53
N LYS A 144 21.30 6.24 -0.24
CA LYS A 144 22.71 6.20 -0.61
C LYS A 144 23.32 7.57 -0.35
N PHE A 145 24.26 7.63 0.58
CA PHE A 145 24.99 8.84 0.95
C PHE A 145 26.19 9.10 0.02
N ASP A 146 26.08 8.71 -1.25
CA ASP A 146 27.12 8.79 -2.28
C ASP A 146 26.95 9.99 -3.23
N HIS A 147 25.92 10.82 -3.02
CA HIS A 147 25.65 12.05 -3.76
C HIS A 147 24.89 13.07 -2.88
N ASP A 148 24.84 14.33 -3.30
CA ASP A 148 24.08 15.37 -2.61
C ASP A 148 22.59 15.31 -2.99
N PHE A 149 21.71 15.40 -1.99
CA PHE A 149 20.26 15.46 -2.19
C PHE A 149 19.57 16.20 -1.04
N ILE A 150 18.36 16.72 -1.29
CA ILE A 150 17.57 17.43 -0.28
C ILE A 150 17.22 16.49 0.87
N GLY A 151 17.50 16.92 2.09
CA GLY A 151 17.21 16.12 3.30
C GLY A 151 18.29 15.12 3.68
N ARG A 152 19.42 15.06 2.94
CA ARG A 152 20.56 14.17 3.24
C ARG A 152 21.01 14.24 4.70
N GLU A 153 21.34 15.44 5.20
CA GLU A 153 21.81 15.61 6.58
C GLU A 153 20.79 15.15 7.63
N ALA A 154 19.49 15.30 7.35
CA ALA A 154 18.44 14.83 8.24
C ALA A 154 18.40 13.30 8.29
N LEU A 155 18.55 12.63 7.14
CA LEU A 155 18.61 11.16 7.07
C LEU A 155 19.89 10.60 7.68
N GLU A 156 21.03 11.28 7.55
CA GLU A 156 22.30 10.90 8.21
C GLU A 156 22.14 10.95 9.74
N LYS A 157 21.52 12.00 10.29
CA LYS A 157 21.23 12.12 11.74
C LYS A 157 20.23 11.08 12.26
N MET A 158 19.50 10.44 11.36
CA MET A 158 18.50 9.41 11.67
C MET A 158 19.07 8.00 11.53
N ALA A 159 20.09 7.77 10.70
CA ALA A 159 20.49 6.45 10.22
C ALA A 159 20.71 5.39 11.31
N ASP A 160 21.35 5.76 12.43
CA ASP A 160 21.69 4.83 13.51
C ASP A 160 20.64 4.80 14.63
N LYS A 161 19.48 5.45 14.43
CA LYS A 161 18.41 5.51 15.44
C LYS A 161 17.43 4.36 15.24
N PRO A 162 16.76 3.92 16.33
CA PRO A 162 15.65 3.00 16.19
C PRO A 162 14.51 3.66 15.39
N HIS A 163 14.00 2.96 14.38
CA HIS A 163 12.91 3.41 13.52
C HIS A 163 11.69 2.52 13.69
N ARG A 164 10.50 3.08 13.47
CA ARG A 164 9.33 2.24 13.19
C ARG A 164 9.62 1.38 11.96
N LYS A 165 8.96 0.23 11.86
CA LYS A 165 9.13 -0.73 10.77
C LYS A 165 7.82 -1.05 10.10
N LYS A 166 7.87 -1.18 8.77
CA LYS A 166 6.73 -1.58 7.95
C LYS A 166 6.35 -3.04 8.23
N VAL A 167 5.05 -3.28 8.42
CA VAL A 167 4.47 -4.61 8.67
C VAL A 167 3.11 -4.74 7.98
N THR A 168 2.60 -5.97 7.93
CA THR A 168 1.20 -6.25 7.61
C THR A 168 0.43 -6.59 8.90
N PHE A 169 -0.76 -6.03 9.06
CA PHE A 169 -1.72 -6.36 10.11
C PHE A 169 -2.75 -7.33 9.54
N ALA A 170 -2.82 -8.54 10.09
CA ALA A 170 -3.87 -9.51 9.77
C ALA A 170 -5.00 -9.39 10.79
N TRP A 171 -6.18 -8.97 10.35
CA TRP A 171 -7.32 -8.65 11.20
C TRP A 171 -8.04 -9.92 11.68
N HIS A 172 -8.46 -9.92 12.93
CA HIS A 172 -9.16 -11.06 13.52
C HIS A 172 -10.56 -11.26 12.90
N HIS A 173 -10.84 -12.48 12.46
CA HIS A 173 -12.04 -12.78 11.68
C HIS A 173 -13.36 -12.51 12.44
N GLU A 174 -13.42 -12.77 13.75
CA GLU A 174 -14.63 -12.47 14.53
C GLU A 174 -14.88 -10.97 14.66
N ASP A 175 -13.82 -10.16 14.72
CA ASP A 175 -13.97 -8.71 14.85
C ASP A 175 -14.39 -8.12 13.49
N MET A 176 -13.89 -8.67 12.37
CA MET A 176 -14.42 -8.39 11.04
C MET A 176 -15.91 -8.77 10.91
N ALA A 177 -16.31 -9.93 11.44
CA ALA A 177 -17.70 -10.35 11.44
C ALA A 177 -18.59 -9.40 12.26
N LYS A 178 -18.10 -8.90 13.41
CA LYS A 178 -18.81 -7.88 14.23
C LYS A 178 -19.02 -6.58 13.47
N ILE A 179 -18.01 -6.10 12.73
CA ILE A 179 -18.13 -4.89 11.88
C ILE A 179 -19.30 -5.06 10.93
N TYR A 180 -19.31 -6.15 10.16
CA TYR A 180 -20.35 -6.41 9.17
C TYR A 180 -21.72 -6.69 9.79
N ALA A 181 -21.79 -7.49 10.85
CA ALA A 181 -23.04 -7.81 11.52
C ALA A 181 -23.76 -6.55 12.01
N SER A 182 -23.00 -5.55 12.48
CA SER A 182 -23.58 -4.29 12.97
C SER A 182 -24.37 -3.51 11.91
N LEU A 183 -24.07 -3.70 10.61
CA LEU A 183 -24.80 -3.05 9.51
C LEU A 183 -26.22 -3.56 9.34
N PHE A 184 -26.53 -4.73 9.90
CA PHE A 184 -27.79 -5.45 9.71
C PHE A 184 -28.69 -5.44 10.95
N ILE A 185 -28.44 -4.52 11.90
CA ILE A 185 -29.24 -4.34 13.11
C ILE A 185 -29.93 -2.97 13.04
N PRO A 186 -31.18 -2.89 12.54
CA PRO A 186 -31.88 -1.63 12.36
C PRO A 186 -32.07 -0.87 13.68
N GLY A 187 -31.77 0.43 13.67
CA GLY A 187 -31.98 1.32 14.83
C GLY A 187 -30.83 1.36 15.84
N GLU A 188 -29.80 0.52 15.67
CA GLU A 188 -28.59 0.56 16.49
C GLU A 188 -27.43 1.30 15.80
N GLU A 189 -26.49 1.82 16.60
CA GLU A 189 -25.23 2.34 16.07
C GLU A 189 -24.37 1.20 15.53
N HIS A 190 -23.85 1.37 14.32
CA HIS A 190 -22.96 0.42 13.66
C HIS A 190 -21.50 0.88 13.70
N TYR A 191 -20.58 -0.05 13.44
CA TYR A 191 -19.15 0.26 13.32
C TYR A 191 -18.85 0.90 11.96
N LYS A 192 -17.69 1.56 11.83
CA LYS A 192 -17.26 2.12 10.53
C LYS A 192 -17.35 1.06 9.44
N PHE A 193 -18.01 1.38 8.34
CA PHE A 193 -18.11 0.52 7.17
C PHE A 193 -16.71 0.23 6.61
N PHE A 194 -16.43 -1.06 6.45
CA PHE A 194 -15.19 -1.59 5.87
C PHE A 194 -15.49 -2.12 4.47
N ASP A 195 -15.25 -1.31 3.43
CA ASP A 195 -15.51 -1.73 2.05
C ASP A 195 -14.54 -2.84 1.59
N LEU A 196 -14.95 -3.60 0.57
CA LEU A 196 -14.18 -4.70 -0.01
C LEU A 196 -13.88 -4.44 -1.49
N PRO A 197 -12.64 -4.70 -1.96
CA PRO A 197 -11.49 -5.21 -1.22
C PRO A 197 -10.55 -4.12 -0.67
N ILE A 198 -10.92 -2.84 -0.76
CA ILE A 198 -10.17 -1.71 -0.19
C ILE A 198 -11.07 -0.96 0.78
N ALA A 199 -10.59 -0.76 2.00
CA ALA A 199 -11.33 -0.12 3.08
C ALA A 199 -10.91 1.33 3.33
N ASN A 200 -9.90 1.86 2.63
CA ASN A 200 -9.48 3.26 2.75
C ASN A 200 -10.61 4.23 2.37
N TYR A 201 -10.78 5.30 3.15
CA TYR A 201 -11.80 6.34 2.92
C TYR A 201 -11.25 7.77 3.02
N GLY A 202 -9.95 7.94 2.80
CA GLY A 202 -9.26 9.24 2.67
C GLY A 202 -8.01 9.11 1.79
N SER A 203 -7.40 10.25 1.47
CA SER A 203 -6.18 10.32 0.63
C SER A 203 -4.98 9.68 1.34
N SER A 204 -4.89 9.85 2.66
CA SER A 204 -3.93 9.18 3.54
C SER A 204 -4.68 8.61 4.73
N SER A 205 -4.36 7.38 5.14
CA SER A 205 -5.01 6.74 6.29
C SER A 205 -4.04 6.54 7.44
N PHE A 206 -4.53 6.75 8.66
CA PHE A 206 -3.81 6.58 9.91
C PHE A 206 -4.78 6.11 10.99
N ASP A 207 -4.90 4.79 11.15
CA ASP A 207 -5.59 4.20 12.30
C ASP A 207 -4.59 3.89 13.41
N LYS A 208 -4.90 4.26 14.66
CA LYS A 208 -4.07 3.96 15.84
C LYS A 208 -3.93 2.44 15.98
N VAL A 209 -2.69 2.01 16.18
CA VAL A 209 -2.37 0.64 16.61
C VAL A 209 -1.82 0.72 18.03
N MET A 210 -2.42 -0.04 18.93
CA MET A 210 -2.28 0.07 20.36
C MET A 210 -1.66 -1.19 20.96
N MET A 211 -0.80 -1.00 21.96
CA MET A 211 -0.37 -2.03 22.91
C MET A 211 -0.74 -1.56 24.32
N GLY A 212 -1.84 -2.10 24.85
CA GLY A 212 -2.50 -1.50 26.02
C GLY A 212 -2.94 -0.07 25.69
N ASP A 213 -2.60 0.89 26.55
CA ASP A 213 -2.97 2.30 26.38
C ASP A 213 -1.98 3.10 25.51
N LYS A 214 -0.90 2.48 25.05
CA LYS A 214 0.14 3.13 24.25
C LYS A 214 -0.13 2.96 22.75
N VAL A 215 -0.11 4.07 22.00
CA VAL A 215 0.00 4.03 20.53
C VAL A 215 1.41 3.55 20.16
N VAL A 216 1.50 2.45 19.43
CA VAL A 216 2.75 1.81 19.00
C VAL A 216 2.90 1.75 17.48
N GLY A 217 2.00 2.39 16.73
CA GLY A 217 2.03 2.32 15.28
C GLY A 217 0.77 2.86 14.63
N PHE A 218 0.78 2.80 13.29
CA PHE A 218 -0.32 3.25 12.45
C PHE A 218 -0.62 2.23 11.35
N SER A 219 -1.89 1.91 11.16
CA SER A 219 -2.38 1.23 9.96
C SER A 219 -2.72 2.28 8.89
N MET A 220 -2.20 2.09 7.68
CA MET A 220 -2.13 3.14 6.66
C MET A 220 -2.82 2.81 5.34
N PHE A 221 -2.91 1.54 4.98
CA PHE A 221 -3.55 1.15 3.71
C PHE A 221 -4.01 -0.29 3.72
N GLY A 222 -5.21 -0.58 3.22
CA GLY A 222 -5.57 -1.94 2.89
C GLY A 222 -7.07 -2.21 2.88
N GLY A 223 -7.41 -3.47 3.09
CA GLY A 223 -8.77 -3.96 2.98
C GLY A 223 -8.79 -5.47 3.12
N TYR A 224 -9.14 -6.19 2.06
CA TYR A 224 -9.35 -7.64 2.10
C TYR A 224 -8.67 -8.37 0.95
N SER A 225 -7.95 -9.43 1.29
CA SER A 225 -7.45 -10.40 0.32
C SER A 225 -8.41 -11.60 0.24
N TYR A 226 -8.95 -11.84 -0.96
CA TYR A 226 -9.72 -13.05 -1.22
C TYR A 226 -8.84 -14.30 -1.28
N ASN A 227 -7.58 -14.17 -1.70
CA ASN A 227 -6.61 -15.26 -1.73
C ASN A 227 -6.37 -15.80 -0.31
N GLU A 228 -6.18 -14.89 0.65
CA GLU A 228 -5.84 -15.22 2.04
C GLU A 228 -7.07 -15.30 2.95
N ARG A 229 -8.26 -14.99 2.42
CA ARG A 229 -9.54 -14.93 3.16
C ARG A 229 -9.45 -14.09 4.44
N THR A 230 -8.67 -13.02 4.39
CA THR A 230 -8.26 -12.25 5.56
C THR A 230 -8.29 -10.76 5.22
N ALA A 231 -8.80 -9.94 6.15
CA ALA A 231 -8.62 -8.50 6.09
C ALA A 231 -7.18 -8.14 6.46
N LEU A 232 -6.51 -7.40 5.57
CA LEU A 232 -5.10 -7.08 5.63
C LEU A 232 -4.93 -5.57 5.47
N THR A 233 -4.24 -4.94 6.41
CA THR A 233 -3.74 -3.58 6.25
C THR A 233 -2.23 -3.52 6.41
N LEU A 234 -1.60 -2.61 5.69
CA LEU A 234 -0.19 -2.26 5.81
C LEU A 234 -0.05 -1.07 6.74
N GLY A 235 1.05 -1.02 7.45
CA GLY A 235 1.36 0.12 8.28
C GLY A 235 2.74 0.02 8.89
N ILE A 236 2.97 0.81 9.92
CA ILE A 236 4.25 0.91 10.62
C ILE A 236 4.04 0.68 12.11
N VAL A 237 4.98 0.01 12.76
CA VAL A 237 4.99 -0.24 14.22
C VAL A 237 6.33 0.12 14.84
N ASP A 238 6.32 0.42 16.12
CA ASP A 238 7.51 0.65 16.93
C ASP A 238 8.54 -0.51 16.77
N PRO A 239 9.84 -0.21 16.88
CA PRO A 239 10.91 -1.17 16.61
C PRO A 239 10.89 -2.41 17.50
N ASP A 240 10.34 -2.30 18.71
CA ASP A 240 10.25 -3.37 19.72
C ASP A 240 9.09 -4.35 19.50
N ILE A 241 8.13 -4.02 18.62
CA ILE A 241 7.00 -4.90 18.26
C ILE A 241 7.45 -6.05 17.35
N ASN A 242 7.06 -7.29 17.63
CA ASN A 242 7.54 -8.47 16.89
C ASN A 242 6.51 -9.02 15.91
N ILE A 243 7.01 -9.70 14.87
CA ILE A 243 6.13 -10.53 14.03
C ILE A 243 5.50 -11.60 14.92
N GLY A 244 4.18 -11.72 14.86
CA GLY A 244 3.40 -12.63 15.69
C GLY A 244 2.66 -11.95 16.83
N ASP A 245 3.08 -10.76 17.26
CA ASP A 245 2.39 -9.99 18.30
C ASP A 245 0.95 -9.69 17.89
N VAL A 246 0.05 -9.72 18.86
CA VAL A 246 -1.36 -9.34 18.68
C VAL A 246 -1.56 -7.98 19.33
N LEU A 247 -1.96 -7.01 18.52
CA LEU A 247 -2.19 -5.62 18.90
C LEU A 247 -3.67 -5.26 18.72
N THR A 248 -4.04 -4.08 19.20
CA THR A 248 -5.38 -3.53 19.00
C THR A 248 -5.33 -2.39 17.99
N LEU A 249 -6.01 -2.55 16.85
CA LEU A 249 -6.25 -1.47 15.89
C LEU A 249 -7.59 -0.82 16.20
N VAL A 250 -7.62 0.50 16.34
CA VAL A 250 -8.88 1.24 16.53
C VAL A 250 -9.47 1.58 15.16
N TRP A 251 -10.59 0.94 14.79
CA TRP A 251 -11.24 1.13 13.50
C TRP A 251 -12.40 2.12 13.59
N GLY A 252 -12.40 3.09 12.68
CA GLY A 252 -13.35 4.20 12.64
C GLY A 252 -12.82 5.45 13.34
N GLU A 253 -13.56 6.55 13.21
CA GLU A 253 -13.20 7.87 13.73
C GLU A 253 -14.02 8.20 14.98
N GLU A 254 -13.43 9.02 15.85
CA GLU A 254 -14.06 9.46 17.09
C GLU A 254 -15.27 10.39 16.85
N ASN A 255 -16.03 10.68 17.91
CA ASN A 255 -17.16 11.62 17.90
C ASN A 255 -18.23 11.32 16.83
N GLY A 256 -18.33 10.04 16.48
CA GLY A 256 -19.27 9.46 15.55
C GLY A 256 -18.92 9.63 14.07
N GLY A 257 -17.69 10.02 13.74
CA GLY A 257 -17.24 10.26 12.37
C GLY A 257 -16.99 11.73 12.07
N THR A 258 -15.92 12.02 11.33
CA THR A 258 -15.66 13.37 10.81
C THR A 258 -16.66 13.77 9.71
N LYS A 259 -16.54 14.99 9.19
CA LYS A 259 -17.42 15.53 8.13
C LYS A 259 -17.02 15.12 6.71
N LYS A 260 -16.08 14.18 6.54
CA LYS A 260 -15.67 13.71 5.21
C LYS A 260 -16.86 13.06 4.51
N PRO A 261 -17.07 13.28 3.20
CA PRO A 261 -18.22 12.73 2.47
C PRO A 261 -18.20 11.20 2.38
N THR A 262 -17.03 10.58 2.60
CA THR A 262 -16.80 9.14 2.63
C THR A 262 -17.09 8.51 4.01
N VAL A 263 -17.49 9.32 5.00
CA VAL A 263 -17.70 8.90 6.39
C VAL A 263 -19.17 9.00 6.74
N GLU A 264 -19.81 7.85 6.86
CA GLU A 264 -21.10 7.68 7.50
C GLU A 264 -20.99 7.79 9.02
N ARG A 265 -22.11 8.03 9.73
CA ARG A 265 -22.10 8.04 11.20
C ARG A 265 -21.90 6.63 11.74
N HIS A 266 -21.00 6.48 12.70
CA HIS A 266 -20.60 5.17 13.24
C HIS A 266 -20.01 5.29 14.64
N LYS A 267 -19.76 4.16 15.32
CA LYS A 267 -18.90 4.09 16.51
C LYS A 267 -17.60 3.36 16.21
N GLN A 268 -16.58 3.58 17.02
CA GLN A 268 -15.30 2.89 16.88
C GLN A 268 -15.37 1.43 17.35
N LEU A 269 -14.48 0.59 16.81
CA LEU A 269 -14.23 -0.76 17.30
C LEU A 269 -12.74 -0.96 17.56
N GLU A 270 -12.41 -1.57 18.69
CA GLU A 270 -11.10 -2.15 18.93
C GLU A 270 -11.00 -3.53 18.26
N VAL A 271 -10.16 -3.62 17.23
CA VAL A 271 -9.97 -4.82 16.41
C VAL A 271 -8.65 -5.47 16.77
N ARG A 272 -8.67 -6.77 17.10
CA ARG A 272 -7.43 -7.54 17.25
C ARG A 272 -6.75 -7.69 15.88
N VAL A 273 -5.47 -7.34 15.81
CA VAL A 273 -4.66 -7.51 14.61
C VAL A 273 -3.36 -8.23 14.94
N LYS A 274 -2.98 -9.21 14.11
CA LYS A 274 -1.70 -9.91 14.24
C LYS A 274 -0.65 -9.26 13.34
N VAL A 275 0.48 -8.88 13.94
CA VAL A 275 1.64 -8.36 13.22
C VAL A 275 2.25 -9.49 12.38
N SER A 276 2.37 -9.25 11.07
CA SER A 276 2.73 -10.24 10.07
C SER A 276 3.82 -9.72 9.14
N PRO A 277 4.59 -10.61 8.48
CA PRO A 277 5.62 -10.19 7.54
C PRO A 277 5.06 -9.37 6.38
N VAL A 278 5.91 -8.52 5.84
CA VAL A 278 5.69 -7.80 4.60
C VAL A 278 6.74 -8.28 3.58
N PRO A 279 6.38 -8.87 2.43
CA PRO A 279 5.03 -9.20 1.94
C PRO A 279 4.26 -10.27 2.76
N TYR A 280 2.93 -10.22 2.71
CA TYR A 280 2.05 -11.18 3.42
C TYR A 280 1.77 -12.45 2.60
N ALA A 281 1.67 -12.37 1.28
CA ALA A 281 1.44 -13.56 0.46
C ALA A 281 2.65 -14.49 0.51
N ARG A 282 2.43 -15.80 0.69
CA ARG A 282 3.52 -16.80 0.75
C ARG A 282 4.36 -16.80 -0.52
N ASP A 283 3.71 -16.84 -1.68
CA ASP A 283 4.41 -16.84 -2.97
C ASP A 283 5.21 -15.55 -3.15
N ALA A 284 4.75 -14.43 -2.59
CA ALA A 284 5.50 -13.18 -2.57
C ALA A 284 6.72 -13.21 -1.63
N ARG A 285 6.76 -14.08 -0.62
CA ARG A 285 7.95 -14.27 0.21
C ARG A 285 8.95 -15.23 -0.42
N GLU A 286 8.45 -16.31 -1.03
CA GLU A 286 9.28 -17.40 -1.54
C GLU A 286 9.89 -17.09 -2.92
N ASN A 287 9.15 -16.43 -3.81
CA ASN A 287 9.58 -16.20 -5.19
C ASN A 287 10.18 -14.80 -5.45
N TYR A 288 10.06 -13.85 -4.52
CA TYR A 288 10.86 -12.61 -4.52
C TYR A 288 12.20 -12.77 -3.81
N ALA A 289 12.58 -13.99 -3.43
CA ALA A 289 13.84 -14.24 -2.75
C ALA A 289 14.99 -13.56 -3.53
N GLU A 290 15.64 -12.60 -2.85
CA GLU A 290 16.65 -11.63 -3.34
C GLU A 290 16.19 -10.27 -3.94
N GLY A 291 15.09 -9.68 -3.47
CA GLY A 291 14.67 -8.30 -3.81
C GLY A 291 14.83 -7.27 -2.67
N TRP A 292 14.77 -5.96 -2.98
CA TRP A 292 14.84 -4.89 -1.97
C TRP A 292 13.69 -4.96 -0.94
N ARG A 293 12.53 -5.50 -1.33
CA ARG A 293 11.34 -5.64 -0.47
C ARG A 293 11.53 -6.63 0.69
N THR A 294 12.52 -7.54 0.60
CA THR A 294 12.79 -8.59 1.59
C THR A 294 14.13 -8.43 2.31
N ARG A 295 14.98 -7.48 1.89
CA ARG A 295 16.23 -7.17 2.61
C ARG A 295 15.91 -6.45 3.91
N LYS A 296 16.22 -7.11 5.04
CA LYS A 296 16.28 -6.43 6.34
C LYS A 296 17.39 -5.36 6.27
N ALA A 297 17.07 -4.16 6.74
CA ALA A 297 18.06 -3.11 7.00
C ALA A 297 19.07 -3.62 8.06
#